data_AF-A0A239Q064-F1
#
_entry.id   AF-A0A239Q064-F1
#
_cell.length_a   1.000
_cell.length_b   1.000
_cell.length_c   1.000
_cell.angle_alpha   90.00
_cell.angle_beta   90.00
_cell.angle_gamma   90.00
#
_symmetry.space_group_name_H-M   'P 1'
#
loop_
_entity.id
_entity.type
_entity.pdbx_description
1 polymer ?
#
loop_
_entity_poly.entity_id
_entity_poly.type
_entity_poly.pdbx_seq_one_letter_code
_entity_poly.pdbx_strand_id
1 'polypeptide(L)'
;MTSEKVSRCALQFSMKRRLSKRRPDVHPDEHAVEQDICDVTLWLRERYHLQSLHLWVERHFSQIGRQIAAISILHPKDRAEQLVPAAHAAFVAIGYEVEHYGADVYAYQACNGRHSQHEALQAYSRIQAALQSTAATG
;
A
#
# COMPACT_ATOMS: atom_id res chain seq x y z
N MET A 1 -14.83 29.92 10.29
CA MET A 1 -14.20 28.65 10.70
C MET A 1 -14.72 27.55 9.78
N THR A 2 -14.05 27.34 8.65
CA THR A 2 -14.47 26.33 7.67
C THR A 2 -14.01 24.96 8.17
N SER A 3 -14.98 24.12 8.49
CA SER A 3 -14.79 22.68 8.72
C SER A 3 -14.14 22.07 7.47
N GLU A 4 -12.81 21.97 7.47
CA GLU A 4 -12.08 21.10 6.54
C GLU A 4 -12.65 19.70 6.71
N LYS A 5 -13.46 19.27 5.75
CA LYS A 5 -13.79 17.86 5.58
C LYS A 5 -12.46 17.17 5.28
N VAL A 6 -11.78 16.71 6.32
CA VAL A 6 -10.58 15.86 6.24
C VAL A 6 -10.98 14.70 5.34
N SER A 7 -10.59 14.81 4.07
CA SER A 7 -10.97 13.86 3.04
C SER A 7 -10.09 12.65 3.29
N ARG A 8 -10.57 11.75 4.15
CA ARG A 8 -9.86 10.54 4.55
C ARG A 8 -9.92 9.53 3.42
N CYS A 9 -8.79 8.90 3.11
CA CYS A 9 -8.73 7.80 2.19
C CYS A 9 -9.75 6.72 2.59
N ALA A 10 -10.55 6.25 1.62
CA ALA A 10 -11.61 5.29 1.88
C ALA A 10 -11.05 3.98 2.46
N LEU A 11 -9.86 3.58 2.01
CA LEU A 11 -9.13 2.42 2.52
C LEU A 11 -8.76 2.60 4.00
N GLN A 12 -8.12 3.72 4.37
CA GLN A 12 -7.79 4.03 5.76
C GLN A 12 -9.03 4.17 6.65
N PHE A 13 -10.11 4.74 6.14
CA PHE A 13 -11.35 4.88 6.92
C PHE A 13 -12.00 3.52 7.18
N SER A 14 -12.08 2.67 6.16
CA SER A 14 -12.55 1.29 6.29
C SER A 14 -11.69 0.50 7.27
N MET A 15 -10.37 0.66 7.20
CA MET A 15 -9.41 0.06 8.12
C MET A 15 -9.67 0.49 9.56
N LYS A 16 -9.72 1.81 9.83
CA LYS A 16 -9.99 2.36 11.18
C LYS A 16 -11.31 1.88 11.75
N ARG A 17 -12.34 1.74 10.91
CA ARG A 17 -13.65 1.21 11.32
C ARG A 17 -13.62 -0.28 11.64
N ARG A 18 -12.80 -1.08 10.95
CA ARG A 18 -12.59 -2.50 11.29
C ARG A 18 -11.82 -2.64 12.59
N LEU A 19 -10.73 -1.86 12.75
CA LEU A 19 -9.92 -1.83 13.97
C LEU A 19 -10.74 -1.43 15.20
N SER A 20 -11.64 -0.46 15.09
CA SER A 20 -12.49 -0.04 16.22
C SER A 20 -13.56 -1.07 16.61
N LYS A 21 -13.88 -2.02 15.72
CA LYS A 21 -14.83 -3.11 15.96
C LYS A 21 -14.15 -4.44 16.25
N ARG A 22 -12.82 -4.44 16.33
CA ARG A 22 -12.00 -5.63 16.36
C ARG A 22 -12.23 -6.39 17.66
N ARG A 23 -12.60 -7.67 17.55
CA ARG A 23 -12.48 -8.61 18.65
C ARG A 23 -11.00 -9.00 18.81
N PRO A 24 -10.50 -9.32 20.02
CA PRO A 24 -9.07 -9.53 20.26
C PRO A 24 -8.38 -10.60 19.38
N ASP A 25 -9.15 -11.49 18.76
CA ASP A 25 -8.77 -12.70 18.03
C ASP A 25 -8.41 -12.51 16.54
N VAL A 26 -8.65 -11.34 15.94
CA VAL A 26 -8.21 -11.06 14.56
C VAL A 26 -6.67 -10.95 14.54
N HIS A 27 -5.97 -11.33 13.46
CA HIS A 27 -4.51 -11.20 13.37
C HIS A 27 -4.10 -9.72 13.13
N PRO A 28 -3.02 -9.17 13.72
CA PRO A 28 -2.60 -7.78 13.51
C PRO A 28 -2.27 -7.43 12.06
N ASP A 29 -1.83 -8.43 11.29
CA ASP A 29 -1.20 -8.22 9.98
C ASP A 29 -2.18 -7.87 8.86
N GLU A 30 -3.45 -8.27 8.93
CA GLU A 30 -4.44 -7.94 7.89
C GLU A 30 -4.67 -6.42 7.76
N HIS A 31 -4.58 -5.70 8.87
CA HIS A 31 -4.73 -4.24 8.87
C HIS A 31 -3.45 -3.51 8.48
N ALA A 32 -2.29 -4.16 8.62
CA ALA A 32 -1.03 -3.61 8.16
C ALA A 32 -1.01 -3.45 6.64
N VAL A 33 -1.59 -4.41 5.89
CA VAL A 33 -1.61 -4.39 4.42
C VAL A 33 -2.32 -3.15 3.87
N GLU A 34 -3.45 -2.75 4.45
CA GLU A 34 -4.21 -1.61 3.94
C GLU A 34 -3.48 -0.27 4.12
N GLN A 35 -2.78 -0.11 5.25
CA GLN A 35 -1.92 1.05 5.47
C GLN A 35 -0.69 1.00 4.57
N ASP A 36 -0.08 -0.17 4.41
CA ASP A 36 1.11 -0.36 3.58
C ASP A 36 0.79 -0.09 2.09
N ILE A 37 -0.41 -0.45 1.61
CA ILE A 37 -0.93 -0.05 0.29
C ILE A 37 -1.01 1.47 0.17
N CYS A 38 -1.51 2.17 1.19
CA CYS A 38 -1.58 3.62 1.17
C CYS A 38 -0.19 4.24 1.12
N ASP A 39 0.73 3.75 1.96
CA ASP A 39 2.08 4.28 2.06
C ASP A 39 2.87 4.08 0.77
N VAL A 40 2.80 2.90 0.16
CA VAL A 40 3.45 2.63 -1.14
C VAL A 40 2.82 3.48 -2.24
N THR A 41 1.49 3.64 -2.25
CA THR A 41 0.80 4.52 -3.22
C THR A 41 1.29 5.97 -3.10
N LEU A 42 1.38 6.50 -1.88
CA LEU A 42 1.82 7.87 -1.64
C LEU A 42 3.31 8.04 -1.97
N TRP A 43 4.15 7.08 -1.59
CA TRP A 43 5.57 7.09 -1.94
C TRP A 43 5.78 7.09 -3.45
N LEU A 44 5.07 6.26 -4.22
CA LEU A 44 5.14 6.26 -5.69
C LEU A 44 4.75 7.63 -6.27
N ARG A 45 3.70 8.25 -5.74
CA ARG A 45 3.25 9.57 -6.20
C ARG A 45 4.30 10.64 -5.95
N GLU A 46 4.88 10.68 -4.76
CA GLU A 46 5.93 11.64 -4.40
C GLU A 46 7.21 11.40 -5.20
N ARG A 47 7.68 10.14 -5.26
CA ARG A 47 8.95 9.75 -5.88
C ARG A 47 8.99 9.97 -7.39
N TYR A 48 7.86 9.77 -8.07
CA TYR A 48 7.73 9.87 -9.52
C TYR A 48 6.89 11.08 -9.97
N HIS A 49 6.55 11.99 -9.05
CA HIS A 49 5.75 13.20 -9.28
C HIS A 49 4.43 12.90 -10.01
N LEU A 50 3.70 11.88 -9.54
CA LEU A 50 2.45 11.42 -10.15
C LEU A 50 1.25 12.11 -9.51
N GLN A 51 0.37 12.66 -10.35
CA GLN A 51 -0.88 13.25 -9.88
C GLN A 51 -1.85 12.18 -9.34
N SER A 52 -1.92 11.03 -10.01
CA SER A 52 -2.76 9.90 -9.63
C SER A 52 -2.18 8.57 -10.12
N LEU A 53 -2.47 7.49 -9.40
CA LEU A 53 -2.24 6.11 -9.80
C LEU A 53 -3.23 5.21 -9.06
N HIS A 54 -3.53 4.05 -9.64
CA HIS A 54 -4.26 2.99 -8.94
C HIS A 54 -3.35 1.80 -8.74
N LEU A 55 -3.05 1.52 -7.47
CA LEU A 55 -2.30 0.36 -7.03
C LEU A 55 -3.29 -0.70 -6.56
N TRP A 56 -3.22 -1.88 -7.17
CA TRP A 56 -3.92 -3.07 -6.73
C TRP A 56 -2.91 -4.06 -6.15
N VAL A 57 -3.25 -4.56 -4.99
CA VAL A 57 -2.53 -5.64 -4.33
C VAL A 57 -3.49 -6.79 -4.21
N GLU A 58 -3.06 -7.95 -4.69
CA GLU A 58 -3.83 -9.18 -4.67
C GLU A 58 -3.23 -10.12 -3.64
N ARG A 59 -4.09 -10.96 -3.05
CA ARG A 59 -3.70 -11.97 -2.08
C ARG A 59 -4.49 -13.23 -2.30
N HIS A 60 -3.80 -14.37 -2.23
CA HIS A 60 -4.42 -15.68 -2.26
C HIS A 60 -5.02 -16.03 -0.89
N PHE A 61 -6.13 -16.78 -0.86
CA PHE A 61 -6.83 -17.10 0.39
C PHE A 61 -5.98 -17.89 1.40
N SER A 62 -4.95 -18.61 0.96
CA SER A 62 -4.04 -19.35 1.84
C SER A 62 -2.85 -18.52 2.36
N GLN A 63 -2.60 -17.34 1.80
CA GLN A 63 -1.46 -16.50 2.18
C GLN A 63 -1.73 -15.83 3.52
N ILE A 64 -0.78 -15.91 4.45
CA ILE A 64 -0.91 -15.37 5.83
C ILE A 64 0.11 -14.26 6.09
N GLY A 65 -0.16 -13.40 7.07
CA GLY A 65 0.75 -12.29 7.41
C GLY A 65 1.04 -11.34 6.24
N ARG A 66 2.33 -11.06 6.01
CA ARG A 66 2.86 -10.19 4.94
C ARG A 66 3.12 -10.92 3.61
N GLN A 67 2.26 -11.86 3.25
CA GLN A 67 2.29 -12.53 1.94
C GLN A 67 1.27 -11.91 0.99
N ILE A 68 1.68 -11.61 -0.24
CA ILE A 68 0.83 -11.10 -1.31
C ILE A 68 1.08 -11.86 -2.61
N ALA A 69 0.05 -11.96 -3.45
CA ALA A 69 0.05 -12.78 -4.65
C ALA A 69 0.53 -12.01 -5.89
N ALA A 70 0.13 -10.75 -6.00
CA ALA A 70 0.49 -9.91 -7.12
C ALA A 70 0.33 -8.42 -6.79
N ILE A 71 1.04 -7.61 -7.57
CA ILE A 71 0.96 -6.16 -7.54
C ILE A 71 0.71 -5.67 -8.97
N SER A 72 -0.34 -4.89 -9.15
CA SER A 72 -0.75 -4.35 -10.44
C SER A 72 -0.94 -2.84 -10.33
N ILE A 73 -0.51 -2.09 -11.34
CA ILE A 73 -0.67 -0.63 -11.38
C ILE A 73 -1.38 -0.23 -12.66
N LEU A 74 -2.42 0.58 -12.49
CA LEU A 74 -3.05 1.31 -13.57
C LEU A 74 -2.63 2.79 -13.48
N HIS A 75 -2.00 3.28 -14.55
CA HIS A 75 -1.60 4.68 -14.67
C HIS A 75 -2.02 5.22 -16.06
N PRO A 76 -2.62 6.43 -16.16
CA PRO A 76 -3.18 6.94 -17.42
C PRO A 76 -2.21 7.08 -18.59
N LYS A 77 -0.91 7.25 -18.31
CA LYS A 77 0.16 7.38 -19.33
C LYS A 77 0.93 6.09 -19.56
N ASP A 78 0.35 4.95 -19.19
CA ASP A 78 0.91 3.61 -19.39
C ASP A 78 2.37 3.47 -18.92
N ARG A 79 2.65 3.95 -17.71
CA ARG A 79 3.98 3.82 -17.07
C ARG A 79 4.08 2.57 -16.18
N ALA A 80 3.18 1.61 -16.37
CA ALA A 80 3.04 0.45 -15.49
C ALA A 80 4.35 -0.35 -15.41
N GLU A 81 5.04 -0.54 -16.53
CA GLU A 81 6.31 -1.27 -16.61
C GLU A 81 7.42 -0.69 -15.71
N GLN A 82 7.40 0.62 -15.45
CA GLN A 82 8.38 1.26 -14.56
C GLN A 82 7.90 1.28 -13.10
N LEU A 83 6.59 1.40 -12.88
CA LEU A 83 6.02 1.59 -11.55
C LEU A 83 5.81 0.26 -10.81
N VAL A 84 5.47 -0.82 -11.52
CA VAL A 84 5.24 -2.14 -10.91
C VAL A 84 6.51 -2.67 -10.24
N PRO A 85 7.70 -2.66 -10.87
CA PRO A 85 8.93 -3.08 -10.21
C PRO A 85 9.27 -2.21 -8.99
N ALA A 86 9.01 -0.90 -9.06
CA ALA A 86 9.25 0.02 -7.95
C ALA A 86 8.32 -0.27 -6.76
N ALA A 87 7.05 -0.54 -7.03
CA ALA A 87 6.09 -0.95 -6.01
C ALA A 87 6.47 -2.29 -5.39
N HIS A 88 6.86 -3.27 -6.21
CA HIS A 88 7.35 -4.56 -5.77
C HIS A 88 8.54 -4.41 -4.81
N ALA A 89 9.55 -3.63 -5.19
CA ALA A 89 10.70 -3.36 -4.34
C ALA A 89 10.30 -2.70 -3.01
N ALA A 90 9.35 -1.76 -3.03
CA ALA A 90 8.85 -1.11 -1.82
C ALA A 90 8.16 -2.10 -0.86
N PHE A 91 7.32 -3.00 -1.39
CA PHE A 91 6.66 -4.03 -0.58
C PHE A 91 7.66 -5.01 0.02
N VAL A 92 8.63 -5.50 -0.78
CA VAL A 92 9.69 -6.38 -0.28
C VAL A 92 10.51 -5.70 0.81
N ALA A 93 10.87 -4.42 0.62
CA ALA A 93 11.65 -3.66 1.60
C ALA A 93 10.94 -3.47 2.95
N ILE A 94 9.61 -3.39 2.97
CA ILE A 94 8.82 -3.37 4.21
C ILE A 94 8.43 -4.77 4.70
N GLY A 95 9.09 -5.81 4.18
CA GLY A 95 9.02 -7.19 4.67
C GLY A 95 7.90 -8.03 4.09
N TYR A 96 7.40 -7.71 2.89
CA TYR A 96 6.48 -8.61 2.19
C TYR A 96 7.20 -9.67 1.38
N GLU A 97 6.58 -10.84 1.38
CA GLU A 97 6.86 -11.91 0.44
C GLU A 97 5.84 -11.81 -0.72
N VAL A 98 6.36 -11.66 -1.94
CA VAL A 98 5.54 -11.55 -3.15
C VAL A 98 5.72 -12.83 -3.94
N GLU A 99 4.74 -13.72 -3.85
CA GLU A 99 4.76 -15.03 -4.49
C GLU A 99 3.48 -15.21 -5.31
N HIS A 100 3.62 -15.62 -6.57
CA HIS A 100 2.46 -15.82 -7.44
C HIS A 100 1.78 -17.17 -7.16
N TYR A 101 0.52 -17.15 -6.73
CA TYR A 101 -0.26 -18.36 -6.41
C TYR A 101 -1.26 -18.77 -7.52
N GLY A 102 -1.22 -18.12 -8.69
CA GLY A 102 -2.12 -18.44 -9.80
C GLY A 102 -3.54 -17.93 -9.56
N ALA A 103 -4.54 -18.83 -9.56
CA ALA A 103 -5.95 -18.48 -9.39
C ALA A 103 -6.32 -18.22 -7.91
N ASP A 104 -7.60 -17.94 -7.63
CA ASP A 104 -8.17 -17.79 -6.27
C ASP A 104 -7.55 -16.66 -5.42
N VAL A 105 -7.25 -15.54 -6.08
CA VAL A 105 -6.83 -14.31 -5.42
C VAL A 105 -7.99 -13.34 -5.23
N TYR A 106 -7.91 -12.50 -4.19
CA TYR A 106 -8.76 -11.34 -4.02
C TYR A 106 -7.90 -10.06 -4.00
N ALA A 107 -8.45 -8.97 -4.53
CA ALA A 107 -7.80 -7.67 -4.52
C ALA A 107 -8.22 -6.84 -3.31
N TYR A 108 -7.26 -6.20 -2.66
CA TYR A 108 -7.53 -5.14 -1.69
C TYR A 108 -8.11 -3.91 -2.39
N GLN A 109 -8.91 -3.12 -1.67
CA GLN A 109 -9.37 -1.84 -2.18
C GLN A 109 -8.17 -0.92 -2.46
N ALA A 110 -8.19 -0.24 -3.60
CA ALA A 110 -7.14 0.72 -3.95
C ALA A 110 -7.18 1.95 -3.04
N CYS A 111 -6.00 2.50 -2.75
CA CYS A 111 -5.88 3.82 -2.15
C CYS A 111 -6.41 4.88 -3.13
N ASN A 112 -7.32 5.75 -2.67
CA ASN A 112 -7.90 6.81 -3.51
C ASN A 112 -7.08 8.11 -3.50
N GLY A 113 -5.91 8.11 -2.86
CA GLY A 113 -4.97 9.22 -2.83
C GLY A 113 -5.41 10.45 -2.04
N ARG A 114 -6.54 10.40 -1.33
CA ARG A 114 -7.03 11.48 -0.47
C ARG A 114 -6.33 11.40 0.89
N HIS A 115 -5.13 11.96 0.95
CA HIS A 115 -4.31 12.07 2.14
C HIS A 115 -3.77 13.49 2.25
N SER A 116 -3.42 13.89 3.48
CA SER A 116 -2.72 15.15 3.72
C SER A 116 -1.28 15.09 3.20
N GLN A 117 -0.68 16.26 2.95
CA GLN A 117 0.74 16.35 2.58
C GLN A 117 1.65 15.74 3.67
N HIS A 118 1.29 15.91 4.95
CA HIS A 118 2.02 15.34 6.05
C HIS A 118 2.03 13.80 6.00
N GLU A 119 0.88 13.17 5.76
CA GLU A 119 0.80 11.71 5.59
C GLU A 119 1.62 11.23 4.38
N ALA A 120 1.62 11.98 3.28
CA ALA A 120 2.44 11.66 2.11
C ALA A 120 3.95 11.69 2.43
N LEU A 121 4.42 12.70 3.16
CA LEU A 121 5.82 12.80 3.58
C LEU A 121 6.23 11.71 4.59
N GLN A 122 5.32 11.34 5.50
CA GLN A 122 5.54 10.22 6.42
C GLN A 122 5.67 8.90 5.69
N ALA A 123 4.75 8.61 4.77
CA ALA A 123 4.79 7.43 3.91
C ALA A 123 6.09 7.40 3.09
N TYR A 124 6.45 8.54 2.47
CA TYR A 124 7.70 8.65 1.70
C TYR A 124 8.91 8.30 2.55
N SER A 125 9.03 8.90 3.74
CA SER A 125 10.16 8.68 4.65
C SER A 125 10.26 7.23 5.09
N ARG A 126 9.12 6.60 5.43
CA ARG A 126 9.04 5.19 5.85
C ARG A 126 9.53 4.25 4.76
N ILE A 127 8.98 4.36 3.55
CA ILE A 127 9.34 3.47 2.43
C ILE A 127 10.78 3.71 1.98
N GLN A 128 11.21 4.97 1.92
CA GLN A 128 12.58 5.30 1.51
C GLN A 128 13.61 4.75 2.49
N ALA A 129 13.37 4.84 3.80
CA ALA A 129 14.25 4.27 4.82
C ALA A 129 14.34 2.74 4.74
N ALA A 130 13.22 2.07 4.47
CA ALA A 130 13.19 0.61 4.29
C ALA A 130 13.99 0.18 3.06
N LEU A 131 13.84 0.87 1.93
CA LEU A 131 14.60 0.60 0.70
C LEU A 131 16.12 0.78 0.92
N GLN A 132 16.52 1.86 1.61
CA GLN A 132 17.93 2.12 1.93
C GLN A 132 18.52 1.05 2.84
N SER A 133 17.76 0.58 3.84
CA SER A 133 18.21 -0.46 4.76
C SER A 133 18.39 -1.82 4.06
N THR A 134 17.48 -2.12 3.13
CA THR A 134 17.54 -3.36 2.32
C THR A 134 18.77 -3.35 1.39
N ALA A 135 19.05 -2.21 0.75
CA ALA A 135 20.22 -2.05 -0.12
C ALA A 135 21.57 -2.14 0.61
N ALA A 136 21.60 -1.86 1.92
CA ALA A 136 22.82 -1.98 2.74
C ALA A 136 23.11 -3.42 3.22
N THR A 137 22.17 -4.35 3.02
CA THR A 137 22.24 -5.72 3.54
C THR A 137 22.52 -6.76 2.43
N GLY A 138 22.43 -6.37 1.15
CA GLY A 138 22.74 -7.22 -0.01
C GLY A 138 24.11 -6.92 -0.60
#